data_AF-A0A2G6G2Z6-F1
#
_entry.id   AF-A0A2G6G2Z6-F1
#
_cell.length_a   1.000
_cell.length_b   1.000
_cell.length_c   1.000
_cell.angle_alpha   90.00
_cell.angle_beta   90.00
_cell.angle_gamma   90.00
#
_symmetry.space_group_name_H-M   'P 1'
#
loop_
_entity.id
_entity.type
_entity.pdbx_description
1 polymer ?
#
loop_
_entity_poly.entity_id
_entity_poly.type
_entity_poly.pdbx_seq_one_letter_code
_entity_poly.pdbx_strand_id
1 'polypeptide(L)'
;MRKTLLLLTLLLIPLQAATQEAPLSPRVPWTDTIPGKEGTYYFYRGLDFGSQALISPTRLILNGGFGIMQVENRHNRPLDIMYGRGMRNVGKNLLNPGWSIGVNGFWDFLTREVIPISVNSGKAQYWPNYMNHLIGGGMSYRMMEEYYRFHEIPHSKWAAGATILAYHFLNEVVENDVLDGPTTDPVADFWLFNPAGVILFSNDRIARFFSETLHMADWSYQPVYIPNTQELHNNGQNYAVKYHLNQEGSKSLFYHWGTHAELGLSFTARDGRCISLGLGLVAKNLLEVDEISKTLDLAVSGGLFYDRDNSLLASLLYAKTKDYRYRLNLYPGLVKLGPLKPGFFMALNQDHRITYGVSFACVPLLPIGIGGKPIAEN
;
A
#
# COMPACT_ATOMS: atom_id res chain seq x y z
N MET A 1 -22.24 -24.13 -18.33
CA MET A 1 -22.14 -23.20 -17.18
C MET A 1 -22.40 -23.94 -15.87
N ARG A 2 -21.37 -24.52 -15.25
CA ARG A 2 -21.38 -25.09 -13.87
C ARG A 2 -19.95 -25.58 -13.60
N LYS A 3 -19.14 -24.78 -12.88
CA LYS A 3 -17.88 -25.14 -12.20
C LYS A 3 -17.24 -23.86 -11.66
N THR A 4 -17.83 -23.25 -10.63
CA THR A 4 -17.19 -22.18 -9.84
C THR A 4 -17.80 -22.11 -8.45
N LEU A 5 -17.80 -23.23 -7.72
CA LEU A 5 -18.28 -23.27 -6.34
C LEU A 5 -17.43 -24.28 -5.55
N LEU A 6 -16.14 -23.99 -5.36
CA LEU A 6 -15.29 -24.79 -4.47
C LEU A 6 -14.27 -23.98 -3.65
N LEU A 7 -14.28 -22.64 -3.72
CA LEU A 7 -13.31 -21.81 -2.99
C LEU A 7 -13.86 -21.13 -1.72
N LEU A 8 -15.16 -21.23 -1.41
CA LEU A 8 -15.75 -20.56 -0.24
C LEU A 8 -15.83 -21.42 1.03
N THR A 9 -15.56 -22.72 0.95
CA THR A 9 -15.80 -23.65 2.07
C THR A 9 -14.66 -23.74 3.09
N LEU A 10 -13.53 -23.05 2.86
CA LEU A 10 -12.39 -23.03 3.79
C LEU A 10 -12.39 -21.86 4.80
N LEU A 11 -13.40 -20.99 4.76
CA LEU A 11 -13.55 -19.84 5.69
C LEU A 11 -14.66 -20.00 6.74
N LEU A 12 -15.32 -21.16 6.78
CA LEU A 12 -16.33 -21.47 7.80
C LEU A 12 -15.75 -22.48 8.81
N ILE A 13 -14.83 -22.01 9.65
CA ILE A 13 -14.62 -22.67 10.95
C ILE A 13 -15.80 -22.24 11.82
N PRO A 14 -16.60 -23.18 12.38
CA PRO A 14 -17.69 -22.81 13.27
C PRO A 14 -17.11 -22.11 14.51
N LEU A 15 -17.53 -20.87 14.72
CA LEU A 15 -17.43 -20.21 16.03
C LEU A 15 -18.29 -21.03 17.01
N GLN A 16 -17.68 -22.02 17.66
CA GLN A 16 -18.28 -22.63 18.83
C GLN A 16 -18.24 -21.59 19.95
N ALA A 17 -19.42 -21.09 20.31
CA ALA A 17 -19.62 -20.17 21.42
C ALA A 17 -19.15 -20.84 22.72
N ALA A 18 -18.01 -20.41 23.23
CA ALA A 18 -17.60 -20.68 24.61
C ALA A 18 -18.42 -19.78 25.54
N THR A 19 -19.55 -20.29 26.01
CA THR A 19 -20.32 -19.71 27.12
C THR A 19 -19.61 -20.01 28.44
N GLN A 20 -18.75 -19.10 28.86
CA GLN A 20 -18.44 -18.83 30.27
C GLN A 20 -17.75 -17.46 30.33
N GLU A 21 -18.52 -16.43 30.73
CA GLU A 21 -18.00 -15.08 30.92
C GLU A 21 -17.11 -15.04 32.17
N ALA A 22 -15.84 -15.38 32.00
CA ALA A 22 -14.81 -14.94 32.92
C ALA A 22 -14.73 -13.40 32.88
N PRO A 23 -14.59 -12.73 34.03
CA PRO A 23 -14.43 -11.28 34.08
C PRO A 23 -13.23 -10.86 33.22
N LEU A 24 -13.47 -9.84 32.42
CA LEU A 24 -12.66 -9.47 31.27
C LEU A 24 -11.36 -8.82 31.70
N SER A 25 -10.22 -9.36 31.26
CA SER A 25 -8.96 -8.64 31.36
C SER A 25 -9.05 -7.36 30.49
N PRO A 26 -8.69 -6.19 31.04
CA PRO A 26 -8.61 -4.96 30.27
C PRO A 26 -7.65 -5.14 29.09
N ARG A 27 -7.97 -4.50 27.96
CA ARG A 27 -7.07 -4.41 26.80
C ARG A 27 -5.70 -3.96 27.30
N VAL A 28 -4.64 -4.71 27.01
CA VAL A 28 -3.28 -4.18 27.18
C VAL A 28 -3.20 -2.97 26.25
N PRO A 29 -2.97 -1.75 26.78
CA PRO A 29 -2.91 -0.56 25.95
C PRO A 29 -1.86 -0.72 24.86
N TRP A 30 -2.06 -0.06 23.72
CA TRP A 30 -1.00 0.19 22.75
C TRP A 30 0.23 0.72 23.50
N THR A 31 1.30 -0.06 23.56
CA THR A 31 2.57 0.42 24.10
C THR A 31 3.35 1.01 22.95
N ASP A 32 3.63 2.30 23.04
CA ASP A 32 4.51 2.98 22.12
C ASP A 32 5.99 2.66 22.41
N THR A 33 6.26 1.72 23.32
CA THR A 33 7.58 1.15 23.60
C THR A 33 7.59 -0.33 23.24
N ILE A 34 8.73 -0.79 22.74
CA ILE A 34 9.00 -2.20 22.47
C ILE A 34 10.01 -2.70 23.51
N PRO A 35 9.76 -3.82 24.22
CA PRO A 35 10.68 -4.34 25.22
C PRO A 35 12.10 -4.51 24.68
N GLY A 36 13.08 -3.94 25.40
CA GLY A 36 14.49 -4.00 25.02
C GLY A 36 14.89 -3.08 23.86
N LYS A 37 14.02 -2.16 23.43
CA LYS A 37 14.31 -1.18 22.38
C LYS A 37 14.04 0.25 22.85
N GLU A 38 14.94 1.15 22.49
CA GLU A 38 14.82 2.56 22.83
C GLU A 38 13.87 3.31 21.88
N GLY A 39 13.23 4.35 22.41
CA GLY A 39 12.38 5.29 21.66
C GLY A 39 10.93 4.85 21.50
N THR A 40 10.17 5.71 20.82
CA THR A 40 8.71 5.58 20.67
C THR A 40 8.31 5.06 19.29
N TYR A 41 7.52 4.00 19.25
CA TYR A 41 7.11 3.24 18.07
C TYR A 41 5.61 3.40 17.81
N TYR A 42 5.26 4.09 16.73
CA TYR A 42 3.87 4.36 16.35
C TYR A 42 3.36 3.41 15.28
N PHE A 43 4.17 3.10 14.26
CA PHE A 43 3.74 2.36 13.07
C PHE A 43 4.46 1.03 12.91
N TYR A 44 5.74 0.94 13.29
CA TYR A 44 6.49 -0.32 13.25
C TYR A 44 6.51 -1.01 14.61
N ARG A 45 6.09 -2.29 14.66
CA ARG A 45 5.90 -3.02 15.93
C ARG A 45 6.77 -4.27 16.08
N GLY A 46 7.55 -4.62 15.06
CA GLY A 46 8.38 -5.82 15.08
C GLY A 46 7.59 -7.13 15.24
N LEU A 47 6.33 -7.16 14.79
CA LEU A 47 5.51 -8.37 14.85
C LEU A 47 6.01 -9.40 13.84
N ASP A 48 6.02 -10.66 14.26
CA ASP A 48 6.51 -11.79 13.47
C ASP A 48 5.41 -12.46 12.61
N PHE A 49 4.31 -11.74 12.38
CA PHE A 49 3.16 -12.13 11.58
C PHE A 49 2.49 -10.94 10.86
N GLY A 50 1.64 -11.27 9.89
CA GLY A 50 0.83 -10.33 9.10
C GLY A 50 1.66 -9.43 8.20
N SER A 51 1.09 -8.29 7.81
CA SER A 51 1.80 -7.27 7.02
C SER A 51 3.02 -6.70 7.76
N GLN A 52 2.99 -6.61 9.09
CA GLN A 52 4.12 -6.14 9.89
C GLN A 52 5.38 -7.01 9.74
N ALA A 53 5.23 -8.33 9.59
CA ALA A 53 6.35 -9.23 9.34
C ALA A 53 7.04 -9.02 7.99
N LEU A 54 6.40 -8.25 7.10
CA LEU A 54 6.88 -7.95 5.77
C LEU A 54 7.41 -6.52 5.64
N ILE A 55 7.40 -5.73 6.71
CA ILE A 55 7.94 -4.38 6.65
C ILE A 55 9.45 -4.46 6.46
N SER A 56 9.93 -3.92 5.35
CA SER A 56 11.36 -3.69 5.10
C SER A 56 11.53 -2.56 4.07
N PRO A 57 12.69 -1.87 4.07
CA PRO A 57 12.97 -0.80 3.10
C PRO A 57 12.80 -1.25 1.65
N THR A 58 13.31 -2.43 1.32
CA THR A 58 13.22 -2.95 -0.05
C THR A 58 11.80 -3.28 -0.45
N ARG A 59 10.97 -3.83 0.45
CA ARG A 59 9.56 -4.09 0.17
C ARG A 59 8.74 -2.82 0.00
N LEU A 60 9.02 -1.78 0.78
CA LEU A 60 8.42 -0.45 0.59
C LEU A 60 8.75 0.10 -0.80
N ILE A 61 10.03 0.09 -1.19
CA ILE A 61 10.48 0.54 -2.52
C ILE A 61 9.82 -0.27 -3.64
N LEU A 62 9.66 -1.59 -3.48
CA LEU A 62 9.04 -2.44 -4.50
C LEU A 62 7.53 -2.24 -4.62
N ASN A 63 6.82 -2.19 -3.48
CA ASN A 63 5.37 -2.01 -3.47
C ASN A 63 4.99 -0.63 -4.02
N GLY A 64 5.68 0.39 -3.56
CA GLY A 64 5.42 1.76 -3.96
C GLY A 64 6.03 2.12 -5.32
N GLY A 65 7.33 1.86 -5.52
CA GLY A 65 8.05 2.28 -6.73
C GLY A 65 7.59 1.62 -8.02
N PHE A 66 6.93 0.46 -7.94
CA PHE A 66 6.31 -0.21 -9.08
C PHE A 66 4.78 -0.15 -9.06
N GLY A 67 4.17 0.58 -8.10
CA GLY A 67 2.73 0.56 -7.84
C GLY A 67 1.89 0.88 -9.09
N ILE A 68 2.35 1.83 -9.90
CA ILE A 68 1.68 2.27 -11.15
C ILE A 68 1.53 1.15 -12.20
N MET A 69 2.33 0.07 -12.12
CA MET A 69 2.22 -1.07 -13.04
C MET A 69 0.86 -1.79 -12.92
N GLN A 70 0.17 -1.64 -11.78
CA GLN A 70 -1.16 -2.23 -11.55
C GLN A 70 -2.29 -1.58 -12.39
N VAL A 71 -2.02 -0.49 -13.13
CA VAL A 71 -3.00 0.23 -13.97
C VAL A 71 -3.16 -0.41 -15.36
N GLU A 72 -4.39 -0.41 -15.92
CA GLU A 72 -4.78 -1.19 -17.11
C GLU A 72 -3.95 -0.97 -18.37
N ASN A 73 -3.43 0.24 -18.58
CA ASN A 73 -2.58 0.56 -19.73
C ASN A 73 -1.06 0.40 -19.50
N ARG A 74 -0.59 -0.19 -18.38
CA ARG A 74 0.86 -0.36 -18.06
C ARG A 74 1.32 -1.81 -17.94
N HIS A 75 2.28 -2.30 -18.72
CA HIS A 75 2.69 -3.71 -18.59
C HIS A 75 3.29 -4.04 -17.21
N ASN A 76 3.10 -5.27 -16.76
CA ASN A 76 3.62 -5.76 -15.48
C ASN A 76 5.08 -6.24 -15.57
N ARG A 77 5.82 -5.94 -16.65
CA ARG A 77 7.21 -6.36 -16.83
C ARG A 77 8.18 -5.28 -16.41
N PRO A 78 8.87 -5.40 -15.25
CA PRO A 78 9.75 -4.35 -14.79
C PRO A 78 10.98 -4.16 -15.68
N LEU A 79 11.39 -5.17 -16.46
CA LEU A 79 12.54 -5.08 -17.35
C LEU A 79 12.25 -4.34 -18.67
N ASP A 80 10.97 -4.17 -19.02
CA ASP A 80 10.55 -3.50 -20.25
C ASP A 80 10.44 -1.97 -20.07
N ILE A 81 10.59 -1.47 -18.83
CA ILE A 81 10.51 -0.05 -18.49
C ILE A 81 11.73 0.70 -19.02
N MET A 82 11.51 1.86 -19.63
CA MET A 82 12.56 2.74 -20.16
C MET A 82 13.19 3.60 -19.05
N TYR A 83 13.78 2.97 -18.02
CA TYR A 83 14.30 3.66 -16.83
C TYR A 83 15.22 4.84 -17.14
N GLY A 84 16.11 4.70 -18.15
CA GLY A 84 17.02 5.77 -18.55
C GLY A 84 16.29 7.03 -19.04
N ARG A 85 15.16 6.86 -19.73
CA ARG A 85 14.32 7.98 -20.17
C ARG A 85 13.51 8.53 -19.01
N GLY A 86 12.86 7.67 -18.22
CA GLY A 86 12.12 8.07 -17.01
C GLY A 86 13.01 8.89 -16.05
N MET A 87 14.20 8.40 -15.72
CA MET A 87 15.17 9.11 -14.86
C MET A 87 15.58 10.46 -15.44
N ARG A 88 15.84 10.54 -16.75
CA ARG A 88 16.18 11.80 -17.41
C ARG A 88 15.02 12.79 -17.33
N ASN A 89 13.79 12.34 -17.59
CA ASN A 89 12.63 13.21 -17.59
C ASN A 89 12.32 13.72 -16.17
N VAL A 90 12.27 12.82 -15.18
CA VAL A 90 12.07 13.17 -13.78
C VAL A 90 13.17 14.13 -13.32
N GLY A 91 14.44 13.80 -13.55
CA GLY A 91 15.57 14.66 -13.20
C GLY A 91 15.50 16.04 -13.83
N LYS A 92 15.12 16.14 -15.12
CA LYS A 92 14.95 17.43 -15.81
C LYS A 92 13.87 18.29 -15.16
N ASN A 93 12.72 17.72 -14.82
CA ASN A 93 11.62 18.40 -14.16
C ASN A 93 11.99 18.84 -12.74
N LEU A 94 12.66 17.97 -11.97
CA LEU A 94 13.09 18.29 -10.60
C LEU A 94 14.18 19.36 -10.54
N LEU A 95 15.12 19.35 -11.49
CA LEU A 95 16.18 20.38 -11.57
C LEU A 95 15.68 21.71 -12.13
N ASN A 96 14.56 21.71 -12.87
CA ASN A 96 14.00 22.90 -13.51
C ASN A 96 12.49 23.03 -13.23
N PRO A 97 12.05 23.13 -11.95
CA PRO A 97 10.62 23.10 -11.62
C PRO A 97 9.85 24.28 -12.23
N GLY A 98 10.50 25.44 -12.36
CA GLY A 98 9.92 26.63 -13.01
C GLY A 98 9.64 26.44 -14.49
N TRP A 99 10.38 25.57 -15.19
CA TRP A 99 10.10 25.25 -16.60
C TRP A 99 8.80 24.45 -16.71
N SER A 100 8.66 23.39 -15.90
CA SER A 100 7.47 22.53 -15.90
C SER A 100 6.22 23.30 -15.49
N ILE A 101 6.31 24.09 -14.42
CA ILE A 101 5.20 24.95 -13.96
C ILE A 101 4.90 26.06 -14.98
N GLY A 102 5.93 26.62 -15.62
CA GLY A 102 5.77 27.66 -16.63
C GLY A 102 5.03 27.17 -17.88
N VAL A 103 5.33 25.96 -18.35
CA VAL A 103 4.63 25.36 -19.50
C VAL A 103 3.21 24.95 -19.16
N ASN A 104 2.99 24.33 -18.00
CA ASN A 104 1.66 23.84 -17.60
C ASN A 104 0.75 24.96 -17.08
N GLY A 105 1.33 26.09 -16.66
CA GLY A 105 0.63 27.21 -16.04
C GLY A 105 0.59 27.10 -14.52
N PHE A 106 0.95 28.19 -13.83
CA PHE A 106 1.02 28.23 -12.37
C PHE A 106 -0.32 27.96 -11.68
N TRP A 107 -1.43 28.49 -12.21
CA TRP A 107 -2.75 28.28 -11.62
C TRP A 107 -3.26 26.86 -11.85
N ASP A 108 -2.95 26.26 -12.99
CA ASP A 108 -3.27 24.88 -13.29
C ASP A 108 -2.49 23.93 -12.37
N PHE A 109 -1.19 24.20 -12.17
CA PHE A 109 -0.39 23.50 -11.16
C PHE A 109 -1.02 23.57 -9.76
N LEU A 110 -1.33 24.78 -9.27
CA LEU A 110 -1.92 24.92 -7.93
C LEU A 110 -3.26 24.22 -7.81
N THR A 111 -4.17 24.38 -8.77
CA THR A 111 -5.54 23.88 -8.64
C THR A 111 -5.67 22.38 -8.88
N ARG A 112 -4.76 21.78 -9.66
CA ARG A 112 -4.77 20.34 -9.93
C ARG A 112 -3.95 19.57 -8.91
N GLU A 113 -2.76 20.07 -8.55
CA GLU A 113 -1.79 19.33 -7.74
C GLU A 113 -1.85 19.68 -6.25
N VAL A 114 -2.18 20.93 -5.90
CA VAL A 114 -1.95 21.45 -4.54
C VAL A 114 -3.23 21.74 -3.79
N ILE A 115 -4.20 22.41 -4.41
CA ILE A 115 -5.37 22.94 -3.73
C ILE A 115 -6.54 21.95 -3.88
N PRO A 116 -7.11 21.43 -2.78
CA PRO A 116 -8.15 20.39 -2.83
C PRO A 116 -9.54 20.98 -3.11
N ILE A 117 -9.71 21.67 -4.24
CA ILE A 117 -10.95 22.38 -4.59
C ILE A 117 -11.77 21.71 -5.70
N SER A 118 -11.22 20.71 -6.39
CA SER A 118 -11.92 20.06 -7.51
C SER A 118 -12.43 18.67 -7.16
N VAL A 119 -13.74 18.45 -7.27
CA VAL A 119 -14.34 17.10 -7.20
C VAL A 119 -14.36 16.39 -8.56
N ASN A 120 -13.83 17.03 -9.62
CA ASN A 120 -13.73 16.43 -10.94
C ASN A 120 -12.49 15.51 -10.98
N SER A 121 -12.68 14.23 -11.31
CA SER A 121 -11.59 13.23 -11.36
C SER A 121 -10.47 13.58 -12.36
N GLY A 122 -10.71 14.45 -13.34
CA GLY A 122 -9.68 14.98 -14.25
C GLY A 122 -8.82 16.10 -13.67
N LYS A 123 -9.19 16.64 -12.50
CA LYS A 123 -8.48 17.72 -11.80
C LYS A 123 -8.24 17.38 -10.31
N ALA A 124 -8.30 16.10 -9.97
CA ALA A 124 -8.17 15.61 -8.59
C ALA A 124 -6.80 14.99 -8.31
N GLN A 125 -5.75 15.40 -9.05
CA GLN A 125 -4.38 14.94 -8.85
C GLN A 125 -3.85 15.26 -7.45
N TYR A 126 -4.38 16.31 -6.81
CA TYR A 126 -4.12 16.62 -5.41
C TYR A 126 -4.47 15.44 -4.48
N TRP A 127 -5.44 14.58 -4.82
CA TRP A 127 -5.88 13.52 -3.92
C TRP A 127 -4.77 12.48 -3.67
N PRO A 128 -4.16 11.86 -4.70
CA PRO A 128 -2.92 11.11 -4.54
C PRO A 128 -1.82 11.87 -3.80
N ASN A 129 -1.61 13.15 -4.08
CA ASN A 129 -0.56 13.95 -3.44
C ASN A 129 -0.76 14.08 -1.92
N TYR A 130 -1.99 14.32 -1.46
CA TYR A 130 -2.31 14.35 -0.03
C TYR A 130 -2.30 12.95 0.60
N MET A 131 -2.93 11.96 -0.05
CA MET A 131 -3.17 10.66 0.57
C MET A 131 -1.94 9.74 0.52
N ASN A 132 -1.21 9.73 -0.59
CA ASN A 132 -0.08 8.85 -0.82
C ASN A 132 1.26 9.52 -0.52
N HIS A 133 1.47 10.78 -0.92
CA HIS A 133 2.76 11.46 -0.73
C HIS A 133 2.87 12.15 0.64
N LEU A 134 1.87 12.94 1.04
CA LEU A 134 1.88 13.63 2.32
C LEU A 134 1.63 12.67 3.50
N ILE A 135 0.43 12.07 3.53
CA ILE A 135 0.00 11.23 4.65
C ILE A 135 0.67 9.86 4.58
N GLY A 136 0.55 9.16 3.44
CA GLY A 136 1.16 7.85 3.23
C GLY A 136 2.70 7.89 3.29
N GLY A 137 3.32 8.83 2.58
CA GLY A 137 4.77 8.99 2.53
C GLY A 137 5.34 9.45 3.87
N GLY A 138 4.66 10.36 4.58
CA GLY A 138 5.01 10.75 5.94
C GLY A 138 4.92 9.60 6.96
N MET A 139 3.82 8.84 6.93
CA MET A 139 3.66 7.64 7.76
C MET A 139 4.75 6.61 7.44
N SER A 140 5.02 6.37 6.16
CA SER A 140 6.07 5.45 5.71
C SER A 140 7.47 5.89 6.15
N TYR A 141 7.76 7.20 6.09
CA TYR A 141 8.99 7.77 6.63
C TYR A 141 9.15 7.43 8.11
N ARG A 142 8.12 7.71 8.92
CA ARG A 142 8.17 7.44 10.36
C ARG A 142 8.27 5.94 10.65
N MET A 143 7.54 5.11 9.92
CA MET A 143 7.62 3.65 10.00
C MET A 143 9.03 3.13 9.67
N MET A 144 9.70 3.70 8.65
CA MET A 144 11.08 3.33 8.31
C MET A 144 12.09 3.82 9.35
N GLU A 145 11.91 5.03 9.90
CA GLU A 145 12.74 5.51 11.01
C GLU A 145 12.68 4.54 12.20
N GLU A 146 11.45 4.12 12.55
CA GLU A 146 11.20 3.15 13.62
C GLU A 146 11.77 1.77 13.29
N TYR A 147 11.60 1.28 12.06
CA TYR A 147 12.22 0.03 11.57
C TYR A 147 13.75 0.06 11.73
N TYR A 148 14.39 1.15 11.30
CA TYR A 148 15.84 1.29 11.37
C TYR A 148 16.34 1.38 12.80
N ARG A 149 15.63 2.11 13.68
CA ARG A 149 15.94 2.16 15.11
C ARG A 149 15.78 0.80 15.78
N PHE A 150 14.72 0.05 15.46
CA PHE A 150 14.52 -1.30 15.98
C PHE A 150 15.67 -2.23 15.59
N HIS A 151 16.19 -2.10 14.38
CA HIS A 151 17.33 -2.87 13.86
C HIS A 151 18.70 -2.25 14.17
N GLU A 152 18.76 -1.25 15.06
CA GLU A 152 20.02 -0.63 15.52
C GLU A 152 20.86 -0.03 14.37
N ILE A 153 20.20 0.38 13.28
CA ILE A 153 20.84 1.08 12.18
C ILE A 153 21.13 2.53 12.61
N PRO A 154 22.40 2.98 12.59
CA PRO A 154 22.75 4.33 12.99
C PRO A 154 22.10 5.34 12.05
N HIS A 155 21.83 6.55 12.56
CA HIS A 155 21.23 7.63 11.77
C HIS A 155 19.88 7.25 11.12
N SER A 156 19.01 6.57 11.86
CA SER A 156 17.72 6.03 11.38
C SER A 156 16.88 7.02 10.56
N LYS A 157 16.85 8.30 10.93
CA LYS A 157 16.15 9.36 10.18
C LYS A 157 16.69 9.56 8.77
N TRP A 158 18.02 9.57 8.62
CA TRP A 158 18.66 9.71 7.30
C TRP A 158 18.43 8.48 6.44
N ALA A 159 18.54 7.28 7.02
CA ALA A 159 18.23 6.03 6.33
C ALA A 159 16.75 5.97 5.88
N ALA A 160 15.82 6.41 6.72
CA ALA A 160 14.41 6.53 6.38
C ALA A 160 14.18 7.55 5.25
N GLY A 161 14.79 8.73 5.34
CA GLY A 161 14.73 9.74 4.28
C GLY A 161 15.26 9.22 2.94
N ALA A 162 16.40 8.51 2.95
CA ALA A 162 16.96 7.88 1.76
C ALA A 162 16.03 6.79 1.18
N THR A 163 15.36 6.01 2.02
CA THR A 163 14.39 5.00 1.59
C THR A 163 13.19 5.63 0.90
N ILE A 164 12.63 6.71 1.49
CA ILE A 164 11.48 7.43 0.94
C ILE A 164 11.85 8.14 -0.36
N LEU A 165 13.06 8.71 -0.44
CA LEU A 165 13.59 9.27 -1.69
C LEU A 165 13.69 8.20 -2.78
N ALA A 166 14.30 7.04 -2.47
CA ALA A 166 14.46 5.95 -3.42
C ALA A 166 13.11 5.38 -3.88
N TYR A 167 12.16 5.22 -2.94
CA TYR A 167 10.79 4.80 -3.24
C TYR A 167 10.12 5.79 -4.20
N HIS A 168 9.90 7.04 -3.81
CA HIS A 168 9.14 7.97 -4.65
C HIS A 168 9.87 8.27 -5.96
N PHE A 169 11.20 8.26 -5.98
CA PHE A 169 11.94 8.52 -7.21
C PHE A 169 11.76 7.36 -8.19
N LEU A 170 11.81 6.12 -7.71
CA LEU A 170 11.53 4.97 -8.54
C LEU A 170 10.09 4.99 -9.05
N ASN A 171 9.10 5.36 -8.21
CA ASN A 171 7.72 5.52 -8.66
C ASN A 171 7.64 6.46 -9.86
N GLU A 172 8.21 7.65 -9.75
CA GLU A 172 8.20 8.64 -10.83
C GLU A 172 8.90 8.16 -12.09
N VAL A 173 10.03 7.46 -11.95
CA VAL A 173 10.77 6.90 -13.08
C VAL A 173 9.93 5.86 -13.83
N VAL A 174 9.26 4.97 -13.09
CA VAL A 174 8.40 3.92 -13.65
C VAL A 174 7.13 4.52 -14.25
N GLU A 175 6.58 5.56 -13.64
CA GLU A 175 5.42 6.27 -14.17
C GLU A 175 5.75 7.05 -15.45
N ASN A 176 6.89 7.74 -15.49
CA ASN A 176 7.29 8.52 -16.65
C ASN A 176 7.66 7.62 -17.84
N ASP A 177 8.37 6.50 -17.62
CA ASP A 177 8.66 5.50 -18.66
C ASP A 177 9.08 6.09 -20.02
N VAL A 178 8.19 6.06 -21.02
CA VAL A 178 8.43 6.58 -22.38
C VAL A 178 8.25 8.10 -22.53
N LEU A 179 7.63 8.76 -21.55
CA LEU A 179 7.33 10.20 -21.53
C LEU A 179 8.63 11.02 -21.49
N ASP A 180 8.68 12.06 -22.31
CA ASP A 180 9.75 13.06 -22.32
C ASP A 180 9.10 14.43 -22.51
N GLY A 181 9.09 15.26 -21.47
CA GLY A 181 8.32 16.50 -21.47
C GLY A 181 8.12 17.12 -20.08
N PRO A 182 7.64 18.37 -20.05
CA PRO A 182 7.33 19.06 -18.81
C PRO A 182 6.15 18.36 -18.12
N THR A 183 6.35 18.01 -16.85
CA THR A 183 5.30 17.49 -15.97
C THR A 183 5.44 18.12 -14.59
N THR A 184 4.31 18.54 -14.05
CA THR A 184 4.22 19.16 -12.72
C THR A 184 4.09 18.15 -11.58
N ASP A 185 3.80 16.90 -11.91
CA ASP A 185 3.49 15.83 -10.95
C ASP A 185 4.72 15.47 -10.08
N PRO A 186 5.90 15.08 -10.65
CA PRO A 186 7.12 14.91 -9.87
C PRO A 186 7.53 16.18 -9.09
N VAL A 187 7.21 17.36 -9.61
CA VAL A 187 7.54 18.64 -8.97
C VAL A 187 6.70 18.83 -7.70
N ALA A 188 5.39 18.58 -7.76
CA ALA A 188 4.51 18.61 -6.59
C ALA A 188 5.00 17.64 -5.52
N ASP A 189 5.30 16.40 -5.91
CA ASP A 189 5.69 15.36 -4.97
C ASP A 189 7.00 15.66 -4.26
N PHE A 190 8.05 15.98 -5.01
CA PHE A 190 9.39 16.12 -4.43
C PHE A 190 9.64 17.45 -3.76
N TRP A 191 9.04 18.54 -4.26
CA TRP A 191 9.29 19.87 -3.71
C TRP A 191 8.24 20.30 -2.67
N LEU A 192 7.08 19.65 -2.61
CA LEU A 192 6.03 19.99 -1.66
C LEU A 192 5.63 18.81 -0.77
N PHE A 193 5.03 17.76 -1.33
CA PHE A 193 4.30 16.79 -0.52
C PHE A 193 5.18 15.80 0.24
N ASN A 194 6.23 15.25 -0.38
CA ASN A 194 7.16 14.33 0.31
C ASN A 194 7.89 15.05 1.45
N PRO A 195 8.51 16.25 1.26
CA PRO A 195 9.14 16.99 2.35
C PRO A 195 8.14 17.39 3.44
N ALA A 196 6.94 17.86 3.07
CA ALA A 196 5.90 18.19 4.04
C ALA A 196 5.46 16.97 4.84
N GLY A 197 5.37 15.79 4.22
CA GLY A 197 5.02 14.54 4.89
C GLY A 197 6.08 14.12 5.91
N VAL A 198 7.36 14.20 5.52
CA VAL A 198 8.49 13.95 6.44
C VAL A 198 8.47 14.91 7.62
N ILE A 199 8.27 16.21 7.39
CA ILE A 199 8.19 17.22 8.47
C ILE A 199 6.99 16.94 9.38
N LEU A 200 5.82 16.67 8.79
CA LEU A 200 4.58 16.44 9.51
C LEU A 200 4.67 15.21 10.43
N PHE A 201 5.19 14.10 9.92
CA PHE A 201 5.30 12.83 10.68
C PHE A 201 6.58 12.71 11.52
N SER A 202 7.52 13.66 11.40
CA SER A 202 8.58 13.86 12.40
C SER A 202 8.04 14.41 13.72
N ASN A 203 6.79 14.88 13.76
CA ASN A 203 6.12 15.35 14.97
C ASN A 203 5.38 14.19 15.67
N ASP A 204 5.80 13.87 16.90
CA ASP A 204 5.23 12.77 17.70
C ASP A 204 3.73 12.92 17.95
N ARG A 205 3.17 14.14 18.08
CA ARG A 205 1.73 14.33 18.28
C ARG A 205 0.94 13.92 17.05
N ILE A 206 1.47 14.20 15.86
CA ILE A 206 0.83 13.84 14.60
C ILE A 206 0.94 12.34 14.38
N ALA A 207 2.15 11.78 14.53
CA ALA A 207 2.36 10.34 14.44
C ALA A 207 1.45 9.57 15.42
N ARG A 208 1.33 10.06 16.66
CA ARG A 208 0.40 9.52 17.67
C ARG A 208 -1.05 9.61 17.24
N PHE A 209 -1.51 10.75 16.72
CA PHE A 209 -2.89 10.88 16.24
C PHE A 209 -3.21 9.85 15.15
N PHE A 210 -2.34 9.71 14.14
CA PHE A 210 -2.55 8.73 13.08
C PHE A 210 -2.46 7.28 13.58
N SER A 211 -1.54 6.97 14.49
CA SER A 211 -1.34 5.61 15.02
C SER A 211 -2.39 5.19 16.05
N GLU A 212 -2.74 6.06 16.99
CA GLU A 212 -3.54 5.73 18.16
C GLU A 212 -4.99 6.17 18.04
N THR A 213 -5.29 7.24 17.29
CA THR A 213 -6.67 7.71 17.07
C THR A 213 -7.27 7.15 15.79
N LEU A 214 -6.49 7.20 14.70
CA LEU A 214 -6.93 6.69 13.40
C LEU A 214 -6.48 5.26 13.14
N HIS A 215 -5.69 4.65 14.04
CA HIS A 215 -5.19 3.28 13.88
C HIS A 215 -4.65 3.03 12.47
N MET A 216 -3.83 3.95 11.98
CA MET A 216 -3.23 3.87 10.66
C MET A 216 -2.22 2.73 10.59
N ALA A 217 -2.25 1.93 9.52
CA ALA A 217 -1.31 0.85 9.28
C ALA A 217 -0.94 0.71 7.80
N ASP A 218 0.26 0.17 7.55
CA ASP A 218 0.68 -0.32 6.25
C ASP A 218 0.11 -1.72 6.02
N TRP A 219 -0.75 -1.81 5.01
CA TRP A 219 -1.37 -3.05 4.53
C TRP A 219 -0.93 -3.33 3.09
N SER A 220 0.31 -2.98 2.77
CA SER A 220 0.88 -3.16 1.44
C SER A 220 0.88 -4.63 1.03
N TYR A 221 0.84 -4.87 -0.27
CA TYR A 221 0.76 -6.22 -0.81
C TYR A 221 2.09 -6.97 -0.72
N GLN A 222 2.09 -8.19 -1.25
CA GLN A 222 3.24 -9.09 -1.27
C GLN A 222 3.76 -9.17 -2.71
N PRO A 223 4.75 -8.37 -3.13
CA PRO A 223 5.30 -8.42 -4.48
C PRO A 223 5.74 -9.85 -4.83
N VAL A 224 5.35 -10.32 -6.00
CA VAL A 224 5.66 -11.66 -6.51
C VAL A 224 6.21 -11.51 -7.91
N TYR A 225 7.42 -12.00 -8.13
CA TYR A 225 7.98 -12.12 -9.47
C TYR A 225 7.60 -13.46 -10.10
N ILE A 226 7.23 -13.43 -11.37
CA ILE A 226 6.81 -14.59 -12.16
C ILE A 226 7.87 -14.84 -13.24
N PRO A 227 8.80 -15.79 -13.04
CA PRO A 227 9.98 -15.92 -13.91
C PRO A 227 9.66 -16.25 -15.37
N ASN A 228 8.63 -17.06 -15.64
CA ASN A 228 8.30 -17.50 -17.00
C ASN A 228 7.69 -16.39 -17.87
N THR A 229 7.04 -15.40 -17.27
CA THR A 229 6.49 -14.24 -17.99
C THR A 229 7.28 -12.96 -17.76
N GLN A 230 8.26 -12.98 -16.86
CA GLN A 230 9.05 -11.84 -16.39
C GLN A 230 8.19 -10.71 -15.82
N GLU A 231 7.05 -11.07 -15.23
CA GLU A 231 6.09 -10.11 -14.69
C GLU A 231 6.24 -9.96 -13.16
N LEU A 232 6.08 -8.73 -12.67
CA LEU A 232 5.89 -8.41 -11.26
C LEU A 232 4.39 -8.29 -10.98
N HIS A 233 3.92 -9.07 -10.02
CA HIS A 233 2.53 -9.15 -9.62
C HIS A 233 2.37 -8.85 -8.13
N ASN A 234 1.15 -8.47 -7.75
CA ASN A 234 0.76 -8.24 -6.36
C ASN A 234 1.69 -7.26 -5.61
N ASN A 235 2.30 -6.33 -6.33
CA ASN A 235 2.91 -5.16 -5.74
C ASN A 235 1.85 -4.06 -5.60
N GLY A 236 1.97 -3.25 -4.56
CA GLY A 236 1.08 -2.13 -4.32
C GLY A 236 1.19 -1.62 -2.90
N GLN A 237 1.44 -0.32 -2.79
CA GLN A 237 1.42 0.38 -1.50
C GLN A 237 -0.03 0.61 -1.08
N ASN A 238 -0.39 0.14 0.11
CA ASN A 238 -1.74 0.35 0.65
C ASN A 238 -1.69 0.64 2.15
N TYR A 239 -2.63 1.47 2.57
CA TYR A 239 -2.80 1.89 3.95
C TYR A 239 -4.22 1.61 4.40
N ALA A 240 -4.38 1.44 5.71
CA ALA A 240 -5.68 1.35 6.34
C ALA A 240 -5.74 2.31 7.52
N VAL A 241 -6.91 2.92 7.75
CA VAL A 241 -7.26 3.61 8.99
C VAL A 241 -8.54 3.02 9.56
N LYS A 242 -8.62 2.99 10.89
CA LYS A 242 -9.80 2.60 11.66
C LYS A 242 -10.08 3.69 12.70
N TYR A 243 -11.20 4.39 12.56
CA TYR A 243 -11.64 5.34 13.59
C TYR A 243 -12.66 4.67 14.49
N HIS A 244 -12.31 4.47 15.77
CA HIS A 244 -13.17 3.82 16.74
C HIS A 244 -14.48 4.62 16.96
N LEU A 245 -15.62 3.95 16.78
CA LEU A 245 -16.96 4.53 16.98
C LEU A 245 -17.48 4.34 18.41
N ASN A 246 -16.76 3.56 19.22
CA ASN A 246 -17.06 3.31 20.62
C ASN A 246 -15.79 3.23 21.47
N GLN A 247 -15.93 3.41 22.78
CA GLN A 247 -14.81 3.38 23.72
C GLN A 247 -14.09 2.03 23.73
N GLU A 248 -14.84 0.93 23.57
CA GLU A 248 -14.27 -0.40 23.49
C GLU A 248 -13.58 -0.67 22.16
N GLY A 249 -13.60 0.23 21.18
CA GLY A 249 -13.00 0.05 19.85
C GLY A 249 -13.36 -1.28 19.19
N SER A 250 -14.58 -1.77 19.41
CA SER A 250 -15.10 -3.00 18.82
C SER A 250 -15.83 -2.74 17.51
N LYS A 251 -16.17 -1.48 17.24
CA LYS A 251 -16.71 -1.00 15.96
C LYS A 251 -15.90 0.20 15.49
N SER A 252 -15.56 0.26 14.21
CA SER A 252 -14.80 1.37 13.65
C SER A 252 -15.27 1.72 12.26
N LEU A 253 -15.23 3.01 11.93
CA LEU A 253 -15.19 3.42 10.53
C LEU A 253 -13.86 2.95 9.95
N PHE A 254 -13.89 2.35 8.77
CA PHE A 254 -12.72 1.76 8.12
C PHE A 254 -12.52 2.42 6.77
N TYR A 255 -11.28 2.80 6.46
CA TYR A 255 -10.90 3.25 5.13
C TYR A 255 -9.56 2.63 4.74
N HIS A 256 -9.55 1.98 3.58
CA HIS A 256 -8.37 1.40 2.96
C HIS A 256 -8.08 2.16 1.68
N TRP A 257 -6.85 2.64 1.51
CA TRP A 257 -6.46 3.39 0.31
C TRP A 257 -5.05 3.04 -0.18
N GLY A 258 -4.72 3.49 -1.39
CA GLY A 258 -3.44 3.30 -2.04
C GLY A 258 -3.69 2.89 -3.48
N THR A 259 -3.48 1.61 -3.79
CA THR A 259 -3.86 1.03 -5.10
C THR A 259 -5.36 0.85 -5.26
N HIS A 260 -6.10 0.82 -4.16
CA HIS A 260 -7.55 0.75 -4.10
C HIS A 260 -8.09 1.88 -3.21
N ALA A 261 -9.39 2.13 -3.19
CA ALA A 261 -10.02 3.02 -2.21
C ALA A 261 -11.36 2.44 -1.75
N GLU A 262 -11.39 1.84 -0.56
CA GLU A 262 -12.60 1.25 0.03
C GLU A 262 -12.95 1.88 1.38
N LEU A 263 -14.20 2.34 1.51
CA LEU A 263 -14.78 2.82 2.77
C LEU A 263 -15.73 1.75 3.33
N GLY A 264 -15.73 1.57 4.65
CA GLY A 264 -16.70 0.69 5.30
C GLY A 264 -16.52 0.60 6.81
N LEU A 265 -16.65 -0.61 7.36
CA LEU A 265 -16.69 -0.86 8.80
C LEU A 265 -15.72 -1.95 9.22
N SER A 266 -15.21 -1.83 10.44
CA SER A 266 -14.41 -2.85 11.12
C SER A 266 -15.09 -3.32 12.39
N PHE A 267 -14.93 -4.61 12.68
CA PHE A 267 -15.43 -5.27 13.89
C PHE A 267 -14.27 -5.98 14.59
N THR A 268 -13.86 -5.45 15.74
CA THR A 268 -12.68 -5.92 16.49
C THR A 268 -13.13 -6.71 17.71
N ALA A 269 -12.70 -7.96 17.80
CA ALA A 269 -12.85 -8.81 18.96
C ALA A 269 -11.90 -8.37 20.10
N ARG A 270 -12.12 -8.92 21.31
CA ARG A 270 -11.32 -8.58 22.49
C ARG A 270 -9.87 -9.07 22.40
N ASP A 271 -9.63 -10.11 21.63
CA ASP A 271 -8.30 -10.71 21.42
C ASP A 271 -7.49 -10.03 20.30
N GLY A 272 -7.91 -8.83 19.87
CA GLY A 272 -7.23 -8.03 18.85
C GLY A 272 -7.51 -8.46 17.41
N ARG A 273 -8.26 -9.54 17.19
CA ARG A 273 -8.68 -9.95 15.84
C ARG A 273 -9.75 -9.02 15.31
N CYS A 274 -9.65 -8.63 14.06
CA CYS A 274 -10.56 -7.69 13.44
C CYS A 274 -10.95 -8.17 12.04
N ILE A 275 -12.23 -7.98 11.71
CA ILE A 275 -12.74 -8.15 10.35
C ILE A 275 -13.17 -6.78 9.84
N SER A 276 -12.66 -6.39 8.68
CA SER A 276 -13.04 -5.15 8.00
C SER A 276 -13.68 -5.45 6.65
N LEU A 277 -14.74 -4.73 6.34
CA LEU A 277 -15.46 -4.79 5.08
C LEU A 277 -15.46 -3.40 4.47
N GLY A 278 -15.16 -3.30 3.18
CA GLY A 278 -15.14 -2.03 2.47
C GLY A 278 -15.72 -2.15 1.06
N LEU A 279 -16.35 -1.08 0.59
CA LEU A 279 -16.80 -0.89 -0.78
C LEU A 279 -16.24 0.44 -1.28
N GLY A 280 -15.89 0.51 -2.56
CA GLY A 280 -15.45 1.76 -3.14
C GLY A 280 -15.03 1.65 -4.59
N LEU A 281 -13.97 2.37 -4.93
CA LEU A 281 -13.53 2.57 -6.31
C LEU A 281 -12.04 2.32 -6.43
N VAL A 282 -11.61 1.93 -7.63
CA VAL A 282 -10.20 1.73 -7.98
C VAL A 282 -9.92 2.33 -9.35
N ALA A 283 -8.72 2.88 -9.51
CA ALA A 283 -8.23 3.37 -10.79
C ALA A 283 -8.15 2.22 -11.81
N LYS A 284 -8.84 2.38 -12.93
CA LYS A 284 -8.89 1.40 -14.02
C LYS A 284 -7.94 1.79 -15.15
N ASN A 285 -8.18 2.93 -15.80
CA ASN A 285 -7.36 3.44 -16.89
C ASN A 285 -6.82 4.83 -16.56
N LEU A 286 -5.56 5.10 -16.93
CA LEU A 286 -5.09 6.47 -17.14
C LEU A 286 -5.55 6.91 -18.54
N LEU A 287 -6.50 7.82 -18.59
CA LEU A 287 -6.97 8.44 -19.82
C LEU A 287 -6.21 9.74 -20.03
N GLU A 288 -5.52 9.90 -21.16
CA GLU A 288 -4.97 11.19 -21.56
C GLU A 288 -6.13 12.12 -21.95
N VAL A 289 -6.25 13.25 -21.25
CA VAL A 289 -7.27 14.29 -21.52
C VAL A 289 -6.73 15.30 -22.53
N ASP A 290 -5.42 15.57 -22.49
CA ASP A 290 -4.64 16.36 -23.44
C ASP A 290 -3.16 15.90 -23.41
N GLU A 291 -2.27 16.52 -24.21
CA GLU A 291 -0.84 16.16 -24.29
C GLU A 291 -0.08 16.28 -22.94
N ILE A 292 -0.71 16.88 -21.91
CA ILE A 292 -0.07 17.29 -20.65
C ILE A 292 -0.78 16.67 -19.43
N SER A 293 -2.01 16.17 -19.58
CA SER A 293 -2.91 15.85 -18.46
C SER A 293 -3.52 14.46 -18.57
N LYS A 294 -3.51 13.72 -17.45
CA LYS A 294 -4.14 12.39 -17.32
C LYS A 294 -5.31 12.43 -16.33
N THR A 295 -6.38 11.71 -16.61
CA THR A 295 -7.52 11.41 -15.71
C THR A 295 -7.67 9.91 -15.48
N LEU A 296 -8.51 9.52 -14.53
CA LEU A 296 -8.73 8.14 -14.13
C LEU A 296 -10.15 7.68 -14.47
N ASP A 297 -10.27 6.59 -15.24
CA ASP A 297 -11.49 5.78 -15.29
C ASP A 297 -11.59 4.96 -14.00
N LEU A 298 -12.76 4.88 -13.36
CA LEU A 298 -12.93 4.24 -12.05
C LEU A 298 -13.75 2.96 -12.19
N ALA A 299 -13.30 1.89 -11.54
CA ALA A 299 -14.05 0.64 -11.41
C ALA A 299 -14.53 0.42 -9.98
N VAL A 300 -15.68 -0.25 -9.81
CA VAL A 300 -16.16 -0.69 -8.50
C VAL A 300 -15.17 -1.69 -7.90
N SER A 301 -14.83 -1.47 -6.63
CA SER A 301 -14.06 -2.40 -5.80
C SER A 301 -14.78 -2.74 -4.50
N GLY A 302 -14.41 -3.87 -3.93
CA GLY A 302 -14.82 -4.28 -2.60
C GLY A 302 -13.77 -5.15 -1.95
N GLY A 303 -13.69 -5.11 -0.62
CA GLY A 303 -12.67 -5.83 0.13
C GLY A 303 -13.21 -6.41 1.43
N LEU A 304 -12.74 -7.63 1.74
CA LEU A 304 -12.84 -8.26 3.05
C LEU A 304 -11.42 -8.42 3.59
N PHE A 305 -11.18 -7.94 4.80
CA PHE A 305 -9.88 -7.94 5.45
C PHE A 305 -9.99 -8.61 6.81
N TYR A 306 -8.97 -9.35 7.18
CA TYR A 306 -8.81 -9.97 8.48
C TYR A 306 -7.42 -9.63 9.01
N ASP A 307 -7.36 -8.94 10.15
CA ASP A 307 -6.11 -8.56 10.82
C ASP A 307 -6.13 -8.97 12.28
N ARG A 308 -4.93 -8.99 12.87
CA ARG A 308 -4.74 -9.11 14.31
C ARG A 308 -3.82 -8.00 14.76
N ASP A 309 -4.28 -7.23 15.74
CA ASP A 309 -3.55 -6.07 16.27
C ASP A 309 -3.15 -5.10 15.15
N ASN A 310 -4.05 -4.87 14.18
CA ASN A 310 -3.84 -4.01 13.01
C ASN A 310 -2.74 -4.45 12.02
N SER A 311 -2.20 -5.67 12.18
CA SER A 311 -1.33 -6.32 11.19
C SER A 311 -2.17 -7.26 10.32
N LEU A 312 -2.24 -6.98 9.01
CA LEU A 312 -3.13 -7.68 8.09
C LEU A 312 -2.71 -9.15 7.94
N LEU A 313 -3.63 -10.09 8.21
CA LEU A 313 -3.40 -11.53 8.12
C LEU A 313 -3.97 -12.13 6.84
N ALA A 314 -5.10 -11.62 6.35
CA ALA A 314 -5.67 -12.00 5.07
C ALA A 314 -6.48 -10.86 4.45
N SER A 315 -6.52 -10.80 3.13
CA SER A 315 -7.44 -9.94 2.39
C SER A 315 -7.97 -10.62 1.14
N LEU A 316 -9.25 -10.41 0.86
CA LEU A 316 -9.91 -10.78 -0.39
C LEU A 316 -10.48 -9.50 -1.00
N LEU A 317 -9.90 -9.09 -2.13
CA LEU A 317 -10.37 -7.94 -2.89
C LEU A 317 -11.06 -8.41 -4.17
N TYR A 318 -12.12 -7.71 -4.54
CA TYR A 318 -12.77 -7.77 -5.83
C TYR A 318 -12.62 -6.42 -6.52
N ALA A 319 -12.28 -6.44 -7.81
CA ALA A 319 -12.26 -5.26 -8.65
C ALA A 319 -12.53 -5.63 -10.11
N LYS A 320 -13.11 -4.69 -10.86
CA LYS A 320 -13.26 -4.81 -12.32
C LYS A 320 -12.19 -4.00 -13.05
N THR A 321 -10.92 -4.29 -12.75
CA THR A 321 -9.74 -3.65 -13.36
C THR A 321 -8.90 -4.65 -14.14
N LYS A 322 -7.83 -4.14 -14.77
CA LYS A 322 -6.83 -4.87 -15.56
C LYS A 322 -6.61 -6.34 -15.21
N ASP A 323 -6.02 -6.58 -14.04
CA ASP A 323 -5.26 -7.81 -13.83
C ASP A 323 -6.14 -8.87 -13.18
N TYR A 324 -6.89 -8.50 -12.14
CA TYR A 324 -7.57 -9.46 -11.29
C TYR A 324 -9.02 -9.09 -11.08
N ARG A 325 -9.89 -10.08 -11.25
CA ARG A 325 -11.26 -10.03 -10.76
C ARG A 325 -11.30 -10.24 -9.26
N TYR A 326 -10.54 -11.21 -8.77
CA TYR A 326 -10.42 -11.50 -7.34
C TYR A 326 -8.94 -11.61 -6.97
N ARG A 327 -8.56 -11.01 -5.84
CA ARG A 327 -7.20 -10.99 -5.30
C ARG A 327 -7.25 -11.48 -3.85
N LEU A 328 -6.67 -12.63 -3.57
CA LEU A 328 -6.52 -13.21 -2.24
C LEU A 328 -5.06 -13.07 -1.79
N ASN A 329 -4.87 -12.44 -0.64
CA ASN A 329 -3.59 -12.39 0.06
C ASN A 329 -3.74 -13.08 1.42
N LEU A 330 -2.83 -14.00 1.72
CA LEU A 330 -2.63 -14.58 3.04
C LEU A 330 -1.24 -14.18 3.50
N TYR A 331 -1.13 -13.48 4.61
CA TYR A 331 0.14 -12.95 5.09
C TYR A 331 0.85 -13.94 6.02
N PRO A 332 2.18 -13.81 6.20
CA PRO A 332 2.97 -14.66 7.09
C PRO A 332 2.38 -14.83 8.48
N GLY A 333 2.50 -16.04 9.03
CA GLY A 333 2.05 -16.36 10.38
C GLY A 333 0.60 -16.84 10.48
N LEU A 334 -0.20 -16.70 9.40
CA LEU A 334 -1.51 -17.37 9.29
C LEU A 334 -1.34 -18.87 9.05
N VAL A 335 -0.39 -19.25 8.19
CA VAL A 335 0.03 -20.63 7.96
C VAL A 335 1.43 -20.82 8.55
N LYS A 336 1.63 -21.92 9.30
CA LYS A 336 2.92 -22.28 9.90
C LYS A 336 3.36 -23.65 9.38
N LEU A 337 4.53 -23.69 8.75
CA LEU A 337 5.16 -24.93 8.26
C LEU A 337 6.49 -25.11 8.98
N GLY A 338 6.44 -25.64 10.21
CA GLY A 338 7.61 -25.71 11.09
C GLY A 338 8.16 -24.30 11.40
N PRO A 339 9.45 -24.00 11.14
CA PRO A 339 10.02 -22.67 11.36
C PRO A 339 9.58 -21.64 10.30
N LEU A 340 9.01 -22.09 9.18
CA LEU A 340 8.62 -21.21 8.08
C LEU A 340 7.21 -20.64 8.30
N LYS A 341 7.09 -19.34 7.99
CA LYS A 341 5.84 -18.59 8.00
C LYS A 341 5.61 -18.00 6.61
N PRO A 342 5.21 -18.80 5.61
CA PRO A 342 4.97 -18.30 4.27
C PRO A 342 3.75 -17.39 4.23
N GLY A 343 3.80 -16.40 3.36
CA GLY A 343 2.64 -15.70 2.83
C GLY A 343 2.30 -16.22 1.44
N PHE A 344 1.02 -16.17 1.08
CA PHE A 344 0.50 -16.63 -0.20
C PHE A 344 -0.26 -15.51 -0.90
N PHE A 345 -0.11 -15.48 -2.21
CA PHE A 345 -0.89 -14.67 -3.12
C PHE A 345 -1.59 -15.58 -4.11
N MET A 346 -2.85 -15.31 -4.38
CA MET A 346 -3.60 -15.93 -5.46
C MET A 346 -4.55 -14.89 -6.07
N ALA A 347 -4.65 -14.88 -7.38
CA ALA A 347 -5.62 -14.07 -8.08
C ALA A 347 -6.31 -14.85 -9.19
N LEU A 348 -7.60 -14.57 -9.36
CA LEU A 348 -8.34 -14.94 -10.56
C LEU A 348 -8.32 -13.73 -11.50
N ASN A 349 -7.63 -13.88 -12.62
CA ASN A 349 -7.48 -12.84 -13.62
C ASN A 349 -8.80 -12.56 -14.36
N GLN A 350 -8.90 -11.45 -15.08
CA GLN A 350 -10.12 -11.12 -15.85
C GLN A 350 -10.46 -12.18 -16.91
N ASP A 351 -9.44 -12.84 -17.46
CA ASP A 351 -9.53 -13.94 -18.43
C ASP A 351 -9.75 -15.32 -17.79
N HIS A 352 -10.09 -15.36 -16.49
CA HIS A 352 -10.32 -16.58 -15.72
C HIS A 352 -9.09 -17.47 -15.49
N ARG A 353 -7.87 -17.01 -15.79
CA ARG A 353 -6.64 -17.71 -15.41
C ARG A 353 -6.26 -17.40 -13.96
N ILE A 354 -5.52 -18.32 -13.34
CA ILE A 354 -5.05 -18.15 -11.97
C ILE A 354 -3.59 -17.69 -11.98
N THR A 355 -3.31 -16.63 -11.26
CA THR A 355 -1.95 -16.19 -10.92
C THR A 355 -1.71 -16.49 -9.44
N TYR A 356 -0.55 -17.00 -9.05
CA TYR A 356 -0.25 -17.29 -7.65
C TYR A 356 1.20 -17.02 -7.29
N GLY A 357 1.49 -16.91 -6.00
CA GLY A 357 2.86 -16.78 -5.50
C GLY A 357 2.99 -17.05 -4.02
N VAL A 358 4.24 -17.25 -3.60
CA VAL A 358 4.63 -17.45 -2.20
C VAL A 358 5.68 -16.41 -1.81
N SER A 359 5.54 -15.83 -0.63
CA SER A 359 6.50 -14.89 -0.04
C SER A 359 6.95 -15.39 1.33
N PHE A 360 8.14 -15.00 1.78
CA PHE A 360 8.68 -15.42 3.07
C PHE A 360 9.11 -14.21 3.89
N ALA A 361 8.60 -14.09 5.11
CA ALA A 361 9.03 -13.07 6.07
C ALA A 361 10.41 -13.37 6.67
N CYS A 362 10.72 -14.66 6.85
CA CYS A 362 11.90 -15.13 7.58
C CYS A 362 13.20 -15.07 6.77
N VAL A 363 13.16 -14.57 5.53
CA VAL A 363 14.34 -14.43 4.67
C VAL A 363 14.54 -12.94 4.39
N PRO A 364 15.32 -12.21 5.22
CA PRO A 364 15.48 -10.76 5.13
C PRO A 364 15.95 -10.27 3.75
N LEU A 365 16.68 -11.12 3.03
CA LEU A 365 17.24 -10.83 1.70
C LEU A 365 16.30 -11.15 0.54
N LEU A 366 15.12 -11.73 0.79
CA LEU A 366 14.16 -12.06 -0.25
C LEU A 366 12.91 -11.16 -0.14
N PRO A 367 13.00 -9.91 -0.62
CA PRO A 367 11.91 -8.93 -0.53
C PRO A 367 10.76 -9.23 -1.51
N ILE A 368 10.97 -10.15 -2.46
CA ILE A 368 10.04 -10.50 -3.53
C ILE A 368 9.72 -11.99 -3.42
N GLY A 369 8.43 -12.32 -3.46
CA GLY A 369 7.97 -13.70 -3.58
C GLY A 369 8.18 -14.27 -4.98
N ILE A 370 8.05 -15.59 -5.11
CA ILE A 370 8.14 -16.29 -6.40
C ILE A 370 6.76 -16.84 -6.74
N GLY A 371 6.36 -16.70 -8.00
CA GLY A 371 5.03 -17.09 -8.47
C GLY A 371 4.99 -17.80 -9.80
N GLY A 372 3.76 -18.12 -10.19
CA GLY A 372 3.44 -18.80 -11.43
C GLY A 372 2.16 -18.24 -12.05
N LYS A 373 2.13 -18.25 -13.38
CA LYS A 373 0.99 -17.88 -14.22
C LYS A 373 0.97 -18.77 -15.45
N PRO A 374 -0.19 -19.32 -15.86
CA PRO A 374 -0.32 -20.08 -17.09
C PRO A 374 0.04 -19.20 -18.30
N ILE A 375 0.97 -19.69 -19.13
CA ILE A 375 1.29 -19.06 -20.42
C ILE A 375 0.04 -19.18 -21.30
N ALA A 376 -0.36 -18.10 -21.98
CA ALA A 376 -1.41 -18.22 -22.99
C ALA A 376 -0.87 -19.08 -24.12
N GLU A 377 -1.56 -20.17 -24.47
CA GLU A 377 -1.34 -20.81 -25.76
C GLU A 377 -1.89 -19.84 -26.81
N ASN A 378 -1.00 -19.34 -27.68
CA ASN A 378 -1.34 -18.45 -28.79
C ASN A 378 -2.00 -19.22 -29.94
#